data_AF-A0A662S487-F1
#
_entry.id   AF-A0A662S487-F1
#
_cell.length_a   1.000
_cell.length_b   1.000
_cell.length_c   1.000
_cell.angle_alpha   90.00
_cell.angle_beta   90.00
_cell.angle_gamma   90.00
#
_symmetry.space_group_name_H-M   'P 1'
#
loop_
_entity.id
_entity.type
_entity.pdbx_description
1 polymer ?
#
loop_
_entity_poly.entity_id
_entity_poly.type
_entity_poly.pdbx_seq_one_letter_code
_entity_poly.pdbx_strand_id
1 'polypeptide(L)'
;MGGELKELEQISAADFFYRNRSLAGFDNPVRATYTAVRELVENALDASELAGRPPKVMLTMEEVAEGRLEGTAVYMLRVRDNGVGLDPEDVPAAFGKVFVSSKYKLMQSRGTFGLGGTMALLYGQITTNRPFKVITGREGSPLYEFTMKIDIQKNEPIVLDRRILAGVTRRSMTTVELYFEGNYRRARSKIIDYLHQTAIVTPYADIMFIDPDGLFFFFARTTDQIPPPPKETKFHPKGIDFELLKRLAETTKTRKLAGFLTAHFQRVGSKTAAEILARAGLSPDLSPKRLSDEELERLFRALVTYDNYLPPDPSVLSPLGPKLWEEGIKKELRPEFVKAVQRPPTVVEGHPVIVETAIAYGGDIKPAGEIQLYRFANRIPLLYDVSSDVSYLVARRLNWSVYGLKSLEDEPIALFFHVVSTKVPFKTVGKEFIANKPELAREVELGWRACARDLRIYLSRKRRAASAARRVELLSRYYALIAEVLEELTGERPPIETVLARVARKAKVEVPVEVRESGDGS
;
A
#
# COMPACT_ATOMS: atom_id res chain seq x y z
N MET A 1 -60.71 -6.08 -6.74
CA MET A 1 -59.34 -5.56 -6.86
C MET A 1 -58.55 -6.09 -5.68
N GLY A 2 -57.96 -7.28 -5.83
CA GLY A 2 -57.03 -7.82 -4.83
C GLY A 2 -55.67 -7.18 -5.05
N GLY A 3 -55.27 -6.28 -4.16
CA GLY A 3 -53.88 -5.81 -4.14
C GLY A 3 -53.01 -6.98 -3.69
N GLU A 4 -52.13 -7.47 -4.56
CA GLU A 4 -51.06 -8.38 -4.16
C GLU A 4 -50.26 -7.70 -3.04
N LEU A 5 -50.37 -8.26 -1.83
CA LEU A 5 -49.49 -7.95 -0.73
C LEU A 5 -48.07 -8.32 -1.18
N LYS A 6 -47.24 -7.32 -1.49
CA LYS A 6 -45.82 -7.54 -1.74
C LYS A 6 -45.20 -8.11 -0.45
N GLU A 7 -44.78 -9.36 -0.48
CA GLU A 7 -44.01 -9.97 0.60
C GLU A 7 -42.68 -9.22 0.79
N LEU A 8 -42.34 -8.92 2.04
CA LEU A 8 -41.08 -8.29 2.39
C LEU A 8 -40.00 -9.36 2.49
N GLU A 9 -39.03 -9.35 1.57
CA GLU A 9 -37.88 -10.26 1.59
C GLU A 9 -36.67 -9.62 2.30
N GLN A 10 -36.03 -10.38 3.19
CA GLN A 10 -34.75 -10.03 3.80
C GLN A 10 -33.61 -10.76 3.09
N ILE A 11 -32.54 -10.03 2.74
CA ILE A 11 -31.34 -10.58 2.09
C ILE A 11 -30.17 -10.64 3.07
N SER A 12 -29.35 -11.68 2.94
CA SER A 12 -28.12 -11.82 3.75
C SER A 12 -27.01 -10.90 3.22
N ALA A 13 -25.93 -10.75 3.99
CA ALA A 13 -24.74 -10.03 3.52
C ALA A 13 -24.14 -10.67 2.27
N ALA A 14 -24.05 -12.01 2.23
CA ALA A 14 -23.52 -12.73 1.07
C ALA A 14 -24.43 -12.57 -0.15
N ASP A 15 -25.76 -12.59 0.03
CA ASP A 15 -26.73 -12.35 -1.06
C ASP A 15 -26.68 -10.90 -1.56
N PHE A 16 -26.55 -9.92 -0.66
CA PHE A 16 -26.36 -8.52 -1.05
C PHE A 16 -25.16 -8.35 -1.97
N PHE A 17 -24.01 -8.94 -1.64
CA PHE A 17 -22.82 -8.84 -2.49
C PHE A 17 -22.90 -9.71 -3.74
N TYR A 18 -23.58 -10.85 -3.69
CA TYR A 18 -23.89 -11.64 -4.88
C TYR A 18 -24.67 -10.80 -5.92
N ARG A 19 -25.61 -9.96 -5.46
CA ARG A 19 -26.37 -9.03 -6.30
C ARG A 19 -25.57 -7.77 -6.68
N ASN A 20 -24.64 -7.33 -5.83
CA ASN A 20 -23.89 -6.06 -5.98
C ASN A 20 -22.36 -6.28 -6.08
N ARG A 21 -21.92 -7.19 -6.93
CA ARG A 21 -20.50 -7.61 -7.05
C ARG A 21 -19.56 -6.46 -7.41
N SER A 22 -20.07 -5.47 -8.14
CA SER A 22 -19.34 -4.27 -8.53
C SER A 22 -18.85 -3.44 -7.34
N LEU A 23 -19.57 -3.42 -6.22
CA LEU A 23 -19.18 -2.69 -5.00
C LEU A 23 -17.89 -3.22 -4.37
N ALA A 24 -17.60 -4.51 -4.56
CA ALA A 24 -16.42 -5.17 -4.04
C ALA A 24 -15.28 -5.29 -5.07
N GLY A 25 -15.38 -4.62 -6.23
CA GLY A 25 -14.36 -4.68 -7.28
C GLY A 25 -14.39 -5.96 -8.13
N PHE A 26 -15.53 -6.66 -8.15
CA PHE A 26 -15.81 -7.84 -8.99
C PHE A 26 -16.87 -7.50 -10.05
N ASP A 27 -16.73 -6.33 -10.69
CA ASP A 27 -17.62 -5.81 -11.72
C ASP A 27 -17.45 -6.52 -13.08
N ASN A 28 -16.21 -6.82 -13.45
CA ASN A 28 -15.87 -7.47 -14.72
C ASN A 28 -14.73 -8.49 -14.55
N PRO A 29 -14.58 -9.46 -15.48
CA PRO A 29 -13.59 -10.54 -15.34
C PRO A 29 -12.14 -10.06 -15.21
N VAL A 30 -11.76 -8.93 -15.83
CA VAL A 30 -10.38 -8.39 -15.75
C VAL A 30 -10.11 -7.86 -14.35
N ARG A 31 -11.02 -7.02 -13.83
CA ARG A 31 -10.90 -6.44 -12.49
C ARG A 31 -11.05 -7.51 -11.41
N ALA A 32 -11.93 -8.48 -11.60
CA ALA A 32 -12.11 -9.61 -10.67
C ALA A 32 -10.82 -10.43 -10.51
N THR A 33 -10.13 -10.75 -11.62
CA THR A 33 -8.81 -11.42 -11.57
C THR A 33 -7.80 -10.61 -10.75
N TYR A 34 -7.71 -9.31 -11.02
CA TYR A 34 -6.82 -8.40 -10.28
C TYR A 34 -7.17 -8.33 -8.78
N THR A 35 -8.45 -8.12 -8.45
CA THR A 35 -8.94 -7.99 -7.08
C THR A 35 -8.72 -9.28 -6.27
N ALA A 36 -8.95 -10.46 -6.87
CA ALA A 36 -8.74 -11.74 -6.21
C ALA A 36 -7.26 -11.94 -5.82
N VAL A 37 -6.32 -11.64 -6.73
CA VAL A 37 -4.88 -11.70 -6.45
C VAL A 37 -4.53 -10.71 -5.35
N ARG A 38 -4.94 -9.45 -5.49
CA ARG A 38 -4.66 -8.38 -4.53
C ARG A 38 -5.09 -8.77 -3.12
N GLU A 39 -6.35 -9.16 -2.93
CA GLU A 39 -6.93 -9.44 -1.61
C GLU A 39 -6.27 -10.63 -0.91
N LEU A 40 -5.91 -11.68 -1.64
CA LEU A 40 -5.22 -12.83 -1.06
C LEU A 40 -3.77 -12.52 -0.71
N VAL A 41 -3.07 -11.72 -1.53
CA VAL A 41 -1.71 -11.25 -1.22
C VAL A 41 -1.70 -10.34 0.00
N GLU A 42 -2.64 -9.40 0.10
CA GLU A 42 -2.74 -8.49 1.26
C GLU A 42 -2.93 -9.29 2.56
N ASN A 43 -3.81 -10.30 2.56
CA ASN A 43 -4.05 -11.14 3.73
C ASN A 43 -2.83 -12.02 4.07
N ALA A 44 -2.13 -12.57 3.07
CA ALA A 44 -0.89 -13.30 3.25
C ALA A 44 0.21 -12.44 3.90
N LEU A 45 0.41 -11.22 3.41
CA LEU A 45 1.38 -10.27 3.95
C LEU A 45 1.02 -9.85 5.39
N ASP A 46 -0.25 -9.53 5.65
CA ASP A 46 -0.75 -9.22 7.00
C ASP A 46 -0.48 -10.39 7.96
N ALA A 47 -0.75 -11.64 7.56
CA ALA A 47 -0.57 -12.82 8.40
C ALA A 47 0.91 -13.07 8.74
N SER A 48 1.82 -12.84 7.79
CA SER A 48 3.28 -12.94 8.01
C SER A 48 3.83 -11.85 8.92
N GLU A 49 3.41 -10.60 8.71
CA GLU A 49 3.83 -9.48 9.55
C GLU A 49 3.31 -9.60 10.98
N LEU A 50 2.08 -10.11 11.16
CA LEU A 50 1.53 -10.44 12.48
C LEU A 50 2.34 -11.52 13.20
N ALA A 51 2.93 -12.46 12.46
CA ALA A 51 3.85 -13.46 13.03
C ALA A 51 5.23 -12.89 13.39
N GLY A 52 5.50 -11.61 13.08
CA GLY A 52 6.80 -10.96 13.29
C GLY A 52 7.90 -11.54 12.38
N ARG A 53 7.54 -12.13 11.23
CA ARG A 53 8.45 -12.83 10.34
C ARG A 53 8.46 -12.18 8.95
N PRO A 54 9.61 -12.13 8.26
CA PRO A 54 9.65 -11.63 6.89
C PRO A 54 8.70 -12.45 6.01
N PRO A 55 7.76 -11.82 5.29
CA PRO A 55 6.77 -12.54 4.51
C PRO A 55 7.42 -13.35 3.39
N LYS A 56 6.92 -14.57 3.21
CA LYS A 56 7.20 -15.42 2.05
C LYS A 56 5.87 -15.81 1.44
N VAL A 57 5.54 -15.16 0.32
CA VAL A 57 4.25 -15.33 -0.35
C VAL A 57 4.48 -16.00 -1.70
N MET A 58 3.87 -17.17 -1.89
CA MET A 58 3.89 -17.92 -3.14
C MET A 58 2.52 -17.88 -3.78
N LEU A 59 2.47 -17.42 -5.02
CA LEU A 59 1.30 -17.41 -5.87
C LEU A 59 1.50 -18.36 -7.04
N THR A 60 0.49 -19.16 -7.32
CA THR A 60 0.41 -19.97 -8.54
C THR A 60 -0.95 -19.76 -9.13
N MET A 61 -1.00 -19.42 -10.42
CA MET A 61 -2.25 -19.32 -11.15
C MET A 61 -2.17 -20.17 -12.42
N GLU A 62 -3.15 -21.04 -12.62
CA GLU A 62 -3.18 -21.97 -13.74
C GLU A 62 -4.52 -21.83 -14.46
N GLU A 63 -4.50 -21.81 -15.80
CA GLU A 63 -5.71 -21.92 -16.61
C GLU A 63 -6.16 -23.39 -16.62
N VAL A 64 -7.37 -23.66 -16.13
CA VAL A 64 -7.85 -25.05 -15.94
C VAL A 64 -9.01 -25.44 -16.85
N ALA A 65 -9.71 -24.46 -17.43
CA ALA A 65 -10.77 -24.67 -18.41
C ALA A 65 -11.10 -23.36 -19.14
N GLU A 66 -11.77 -23.47 -20.28
CA GLU A 66 -12.38 -22.31 -20.95
C GLU A 66 -13.52 -21.71 -20.11
N GLY A 67 -13.70 -20.40 -20.22
CA GLY A 67 -14.74 -19.65 -19.51
C GLY A 67 -16.08 -19.71 -20.24
N ARG A 68 -17.14 -19.24 -19.59
CA ARG A 68 -18.48 -19.17 -20.20
C ARG A 68 -18.63 -17.96 -21.09
N LEU A 69 -17.94 -16.87 -20.74
CA LEU A 69 -17.93 -15.62 -21.49
C LEU A 69 -16.78 -15.63 -22.51
N GLU A 70 -17.01 -15.01 -23.66
CA GLU A 70 -16.00 -14.88 -24.71
C GLU A 70 -14.74 -14.16 -24.18
N GLY A 71 -13.58 -14.75 -24.45
CA GLY A 71 -12.29 -14.23 -23.99
C GLY A 71 -12.02 -14.37 -22.49
N THR A 72 -12.79 -15.20 -21.76
CA THR A 72 -12.53 -15.55 -20.36
C THR A 72 -12.10 -17.01 -20.22
N ALA A 73 -11.45 -17.32 -19.10
CA ALA A 73 -11.08 -18.69 -18.73
C ALA A 73 -11.31 -18.91 -17.24
N VAL A 74 -11.43 -20.17 -16.85
CA VAL A 74 -11.44 -20.58 -15.44
C VAL A 74 -10.01 -20.75 -14.99
N TYR A 75 -9.62 -19.96 -13.98
CA TYR A 75 -8.30 -20.03 -13.37
C TYR A 75 -8.38 -20.68 -11.99
N MET A 76 -7.40 -21.51 -11.66
CA MET A 76 -7.09 -21.91 -10.30
C MET A 76 -6.04 -20.95 -9.76
N LEU A 77 -6.35 -20.23 -8.68
CA LEU A 77 -5.39 -19.38 -7.97
C LEU A 77 -5.11 -19.99 -6.60
N ARG A 78 -3.84 -20.23 -6.33
CA ARG A 78 -3.33 -20.70 -5.04
C ARG A 78 -2.37 -19.65 -4.47
N VAL A 79 -2.65 -19.19 -3.26
CA VAL A 79 -1.79 -18.27 -2.51
C VAL A 79 -1.39 -18.93 -1.21
N ARG A 80 -0.09 -19.01 -0.95
CA ARG A 80 0.51 -19.60 0.25
C ARG A 80 1.39 -18.58 0.97
N ASP A 81 1.27 -18.54 2.28
CA ASP A 81 2.08 -17.70 3.17
C ASP A 81 2.82 -18.51 4.25
N ASN A 82 3.69 -17.82 4.97
CA ASN A 82 4.41 -18.30 6.15
C ASN A 82 3.96 -17.60 7.44
N GLY A 83 2.69 -17.20 7.49
CA GLY A 83 2.10 -16.39 8.54
C GLY A 83 1.78 -17.14 9.82
N VAL A 84 0.86 -16.59 10.61
CA VAL A 84 0.50 -17.13 11.94
C VAL A 84 -0.18 -18.51 11.88
N GLY A 85 -0.84 -18.84 10.77
CA GLY A 85 -1.73 -19.98 10.67
C GLY A 85 -3.01 -19.81 11.52
N LEU A 86 -4.05 -20.57 11.19
CA LEU A 86 -5.32 -20.58 11.93
C LEU A 86 -5.51 -21.88 12.72
N ASP A 87 -6.23 -21.77 13.83
CA ASP A 87 -6.79 -22.94 14.52
C ASP A 87 -7.90 -23.55 13.65
N PRO A 88 -8.02 -24.89 13.61
CA PRO A 88 -8.97 -25.55 12.72
C PRO A 88 -10.43 -25.19 13.02
N GLU A 89 -10.76 -24.80 14.25
CA GLU A 89 -12.09 -24.35 14.65
C GLU A 89 -12.46 -22.98 14.06
N ASP A 90 -11.47 -22.11 13.81
CA ASP A 90 -11.66 -20.75 13.31
C ASP A 90 -11.78 -20.71 11.77
N VAL A 91 -11.26 -21.73 11.07
CA VAL A 91 -11.18 -21.76 9.60
C VAL A 91 -12.54 -21.54 8.91
N PRO A 92 -13.64 -22.24 9.29
CA PRO A 92 -14.93 -22.05 8.63
C PRO A 92 -15.46 -20.62 8.80
N ALA A 93 -15.30 -20.03 9.98
CA ALA A 93 -15.77 -18.67 10.24
C ALA A 93 -14.91 -17.62 9.52
N ALA A 94 -13.59 -17.82 9.46
CA ALA A 94 -12.65 -16.88 8.86
C ALA A 94 -12.81 -16.75 7.33
N PHE A 95 -13.12 -17.85 6.63
CA PHE A 95 -13.22 -17.87 5.16
C PHE A 95 -14.64 -18.01 4.63
N GLY A 96 -15.57 -18.52 5.43
CA GLY A 96 -16.91 -18.86 4.97
C GLY A 96 -18.04 -17.95 5.47
N LYS A 97 -17.71 -16.87 6.18
CA LYS A 97 -18.68 -15.85 6.60
C LYS A 97 -18.24 -14.45 6.13
N VAL A 98 -19.14 -13.76 5.43
CA VAL A 98 -18.98 -12.35 5.08
C VAL A 98 -19.19 -11.50 6.32
N PHE A 99 -18.38 -10.45 6.50
CA PHE A 99 -18.35 -9.62 7.71
C PHE A 99 -18.02 -10.39 9.01
N VAL A 100 -17.13 -11.38 8.91
CA VAL A 100 -16.48 -11.93 10.09
C VAL A 100 -15.00 -11.63 9.96
N SER A 101 -14.50 -10.83 10.90
CA SER A 101 -13.11 -10.44 10.90
C SER A 101 -12.62 -10.20 12.32
N SER A 102 -11.37 -10.58 12.58
CA SER A 102 -10.64 -10.09 13.76
C SER A 102 -10.31 -8.59 13.68
N LYS A 103 -10.53 -7.95 12.51
CA LYS A 103 -10.18 -6.55 12.20
C LYS A 103 -11.22 -5.50 12.66
N TYR A 104 -12.18 -5.83 13.53
CA TYR A 104 -13.13 -4.83 14.09
C TYR A 104 -12.52 -3.89 15.14
N LYS A 105 -11.29 -4.18 15.55
CA LYS A 105 -10.52 -3.33 16.44
C LYS A 105 -9.95 -2.15 15.66
N LEU A 106 -10.00 -0.94 16.23
CA LEU A 106 -9.44 0.24 15.58
C LEU A 106 -7.90 0.13 15.59
N MET A 107 -7.34 -0.29 14.46
CA MET A 107 -5.92 -0.51 14.24
C MET A 107 -5.60 -0.26 12.76
N GLN A 108 -4.36 0.12 12.46
CA GLN A 108 -3.90 0.15 11.07
C GLN A 108 -3.90 -1.26 10.47
N SER A 109 -4.50 -1.41 9.30
CA SER A 109 -4.48 -2.63 8.50
C SER A 109 -4.53 -2.30 7.00
N ARG A 110 -4.11 -3.26 6.16
CA ARG A 110 -4.26 -3.20 4.70
C ARG A 110 -5.76 -3.27 4.32
N GLY A 111 -6.41 -4.38 4.66
CA GLY A 111 -7.87 -4.55 4.50
C GLY A 111 -8.69 -3.85 5.59
N THR A 112 -9.87 -3.31 5.28
CA THR A 112 -10.70 -2.52 6.24
C THR A 112 -11.88 -3.28 6.83
N PHE A 113 -12.31 -4.41 6.25
CA PHE A 113 -13.58 -5.05 6.65
C PHE A 113 -13.57 -6.59 6.70
N GLY A 114 -12.42 -7.23 6.48
CA GLY A 114 -12.36 -8.70 6.34
C GLY A 114 -13.26 -9.24 5.22
N LEU A 115 -13.62 -8.39 4.26
CA LEU A 115 -14.53 -8.71 3.17
C LEU A 115 -13.80 -9.29 1.96
N GLY A 116 -12.69 -8.68 1.54
CA GLY A 116 -12.20 -8.87 0.18
C GLY A 116 -11.69 -10.29 -0.12
N GLY A 117 -11.01 -10.95 0.83
CA GLY A 117 -10.64 -12.36 0.71
C GLY A 117 -11.86 -13.28 0.55
N THR A 118 -12.84 -13.15 1.44
CA THR A 118 -14.11 -13.90 1.37
C THR A 118 -14.90 -13.58 0.10
N MET A 119 -14.83 -12.34 -0.39
CA MET A 119 -15.45 -11.93 -1.65
C MET A 119 -14.81 -12.58 -2.87
N ALA A 120 -13.48 -12.77 -2.87
CA ALA A 120 -12.80 -13.53 -3.92
C ALA A 120 -13.27 -15.00 -3.92
N LEU A 121 -13.41 -15.61 -2.74
CA LEU A 121 -13.93 -16.98 -2.59
C LEU A 121 -15.38 -17.10 -3.07
N LEU A 122 -16.24 -16.15 -2.68
CA LEU A 122 -17.62 -16.06 -3.14
C LEU A 122 -17.69 -15.92 -4.66
N TYR A 123 -16.94 -14.97 -5.23
CA TYR A 123 -16.91 -14.75 -6.68
C TYR A 123 -16.48 -16.03 -7.42
N GLY A 124 -15.45 -16.72 -6.92
CA GLY A 124 -15.01 -18.00 -7.46
C GLY A 124 -16.11 -19.07 -7.43
N GLN A 125 -16.77 -19.23 -6.29
CA GLN A 125 -17.90 -20.16 -6.15
C GLN A 125 -19.06 -19.81 -7.09
N ILE A 126 -19.42 -18.53 -7.22
CA ILE A 126 -20.54 -18.09 -8.05
C ILE A 126 -20.25 -18.36 -9.53
N THR A 127 -19.02 -18.08 -9.97
CA THR A 127 -18.64 -18.22 -11.38
C THR A 127 -18.37 -19.66 -11.80
N THR A 128 -17.81 -20.48 -10.91
CA THR A 128 -17.40 -21.85 -11.27
C THR A 128 -18.26 -22.95 -10.64
N ASN A 129 -19.06 -22.64 -9.62
CA ASN A 129 -19.74 -23.60 -8.74
C ASN A 129 -18.81 -24.62 -8.06
N ARG A 130 -17.50 -24.36 -8.03
CA ARG A 130 -16.51 -25.21 -7.37
C ARG A 130 -16.29 -24.77 -5.92
N PRO A 131 -15.99 -25.72 -5.01
CA PRO A 131 -15.54 -25.36 -3.66
C PRO A 131 -14.14 -24.75 -3.70
N PHE A 132 -13.81 -23.99 -2.67
CA PHE A 132 -12.44 -23.52 -2.41
C PHE A 132 -11.79 -24.40 -1.34
N LYS A 133 -10.46 -24.40 -1.31
CA LYS A 133 -9.68 -25.16 -0.33
C LYS A 133 -8.85 -24.24 0.53
N VAL A 134 -8.77 -24.58 1.82
CA VAL A 134 -7.90 -23.91 2.79
C VAL A 134 -7.04 -24.97 3.45
N ILE A 135 -5.72 -24.83 3.35
CA ILE A 135 -4.76 -25.66 4.07
C ILE A 135 -4.08 -24.77 5.10
N THR A 136 -4.13 -25.11 6.38
CA THR A 136 -3.52 -24.30 7.44
C THR A 136 -2.97 -25.18 8.54
N GLY A 137 -1.92 -24.69 9.21
CA GLY A 137 -1.43 -25.29 10.43
C GLY A 137 -0.57 -24.30 11.19
N ARG A 138 -0.59 -24.42 12.52
CA ARG A 138 0.33 -23.71 13.41
C ARG A 138 1.58 -24.54 13.64
N GLU A 139 2.67 -23.87 13.96
CA GLU A 139 3.92 -24.52 14.34
C GLU A 139 3.69 -25.54 15.47
N GLY A 140 4.09 -26.79 15.24
CA GLY A 140 3.87 -27.90 16.17
C GLY A 140 2.51 -28.60 16.04
N SER A 141 1.59 -28.10 15.23
CA SER A 141 0.29 -28.74 14.96
C SER A 141 0.28 -29.50 13.62
N PRO A 142 -0.61 -30.49 13.44
CA PRO A 142 -0.88 -31.07 12.12
C PRO A 142 -1.34 -30.01 11.11
N LEU A 143 -1.19 -30.32 9.82
CA LEU A 143 -1.80 -29.53 8.76
C LEU A 143 -3.25 -29.98 8.58
N TYR A 144 -4.17 -29.02 8.55
CA TYR A 144 -5.59 -29.25 8.30
C TYR A 144 -5.95 -28.74 6.91
N GLU A 145 -6.58 -29.60 6.12
CA GLU A 145 -7.14 -29.26 4.81
C GLU A 145 -8.66 -29.22 4.92
N PHE A 146 -9.26 -28.12 4.48
CA PHE A 146 -10.69 -27.90 4.44
C PHE A 146 -11.11 -27.66 2.99
N THR A 147 -12.12 -28.39 2.52
CA THR A 147 -12.83 -28.09 1.27
C THR A 147 -14.19 -27.50 1.62
N MET A 148 -14.45 -26.26 1.21
CA MET A 148 -15.61 -25.49 1.69
C MET A 148 -16.35 -24.77 0.56
N LYS A 149 -17.63 -24.50 0.83
CA LYS A 149 -18.50 -23.56 0.11
C LYS A 149 -19.08 -22.55 1.10
N ILE A 150 -19.69 -21.50 0.59
CA ILE A 150 -20.46 -20.52 1.35
C ILE A 150 -21.93 -20.67 0.99
N ASP A 151 -22.78 -20.85 1.98
CA ASP A 151 -24.21 -20.67 1.83
C ASP A 151 -24.50 -19.17 1.66
N ILE A 152 -24.85 -18.77 0.44
CA ILE A 152 -25.10 -17.37 0.10
C ILE A 152 -26.38 -16.87 0.79
N GLN A 153 -27.40 -17.72 0.96
CA GLN A 153 -28.66 -17.31 1.58
C GLN A 153 -28.51 -17.13 3.09
N LYS A 154 -27.74 -17.99 3.75
CA LYS A 154 -27.55 -17.93 5.21
C LYS A 154 -26.32 -17.14 5.66
N ASN A 155 -25.38 -16.85 4.75
CA ASN A 155 -24.05 -16.32 5.07
C ASN A 155 -23.29 -17.23 6.06
N GLU A 156 -23.29 -18.54 5.78
CA GLU A 156 -22.68 -19.56 6.63
C GLU A 156 -21.72 -20.46 5.84
N PRO A 157 -20.65 -20.97 6.47
CA PRO A 157 -19.75 -21.91 5.84
C PRO A 157 -20.41 -23.28 5.69
N ILE A 158 -20.23 -23.90 4.53
CA ILE A 158 -20.55 -25.31 4.27
C ILE A 158 -19.22 -26.05 4.15
N VAL A 159 -18.86 -26.83 5.18
CA VAL A 159 -17.67 -27.69 5.16
C VAL A 159 -18.04 -28.99 4.44
N LEU A 160 -17.47 -29.21 3.25
CA LEU A 160 -17.72 -30.42 2.47
C LEU A 160 -16.79 -31.56 2.87
N ASP A 161 -15.54 -31.23 3.18
CA ASP A 161 -14.53 -32.20 3.59
C ASP A 161 -13.52 -31.55 4.54
N ARG A 162 -13.02 -32.34 5.50
CA ARG A 162 -11.98 -31.95 6.46
C ARG A 162 -11.01 -33.09 6.61
N ARG A 163 -9.74 -32.84 6.28
CA ARG A 163 -8.65 -33.83 6.36
C ARG A 163 -7.52 -33.33 7.25
N ILE A 164 -6.87 -34.26 7.92
CA ILE A 164 -5.60 -34.02 8.61
C ILE A 164 -4.50 -34.59 7.71
N LEU A 165 -3.60 -33.74 7.23
CA LEU A 165 -2.48 -34.16 6.40
C LEU A 165 -1.37 -34.74 7.29
N ALA A 166 -0.66 -35.75 6.77
CA ALA A 166 0.38 -36.43 7.53
C ALA A 166 1.58 -35.52 7.83
N GLY A 167 2.08 -35.59 9.06
CA GLY A 167 3.22 -34.81 9.54
C GLY A 167 2.85 -33.64 10.44
N VAL A 168 3.88 -33.05 11.05
CA VAL A 168 3.74 -31.87 11.91
C VAL A 168 4.25 -30.65 11.16
N THR A 169 3.49 -29.57 11.22
CA THR A 169 3.85 -28.31 10.59
C THR A 169 5.09 -27.73 11.29
N ARG A 170 6.23 -27.71 10.59
CA ARG A 170 7.48 -27.14 11.13
C ARG A 170 7.41 -25.64 11.36
N ARG A 171 6.58 -24.93 10.58
CA ARG A 171 6.35 -23.49 10.68
C ARG A 171 4.93 -23.19 10.28
N SER A 172 4.27 -22.32 11.04
CA SER A 172 2.92 -21.87 10.70
C SER A 172 2.78 -21.41 9.24
N MET A 173 1.66 -21.75 8.62
CA MET A 173 1.35 -21.38 7.24
C MET A 173 -0.14 -21.45 6.96
N THR A 174 -0.58 -20.70 5.94
CA THR A 174 -1.90 -20.84 5.34
C THR A 174 -1.76 -20.89 3.81
N THR A 175 -2.53 -21.75 3.16
CA THR A 175 -2.70 -21.83 1.71
C THR A 175 -4.18 -21.70 1.41
N VAL A 176 -4.53 -20.78 0.52
CA VAL A 176 -5.89 -20.62 0.02
C VAL A 176 -5.88 -20.92 -1.48
N GLU A 177 -6.76 -21.83 -1.91
CA GLU A 177 -6.95 -22.21 -3.30
C GLU A 177 -8.40 -21.98 -3.69
N LEU A 178 -8.62 -21.25 -4.79
CA LEU A 178 -9.95 -21.04 -5.36
C LEU A 178 -9.93 -21.20 -6.88
N TYR A 179 -11.11 -21.45 -7.44
CA TYR A 179 -11.36 -21.46 -8.86
C TYR A 179 -12.28 -20.30 -9.20
N PHE A 180 -11.96 -19.50 -10.20
CA PHE A 180 -12.80 -18.38 -10.63
C PHE A 180 -12.73 -18.17 -12.14
N GLU A 181 -13.81 -17.67 -12.73
CA GLU A 181 -13.83 -17.23 -14.12
C GLU A 181 -13.30 -15.79 -14.22
N GLY A 182 -12.29 -15.58 -15.06
CA GLY A 182 -11.56 -14.31 -15.15
C GLY A 182 -10.93 -14.08 -16.53
N ASN A 183 -10.17 -12.99 -16.65
CA ASN A 183 -9.38 -12.71 -17.86
C ASN A 183 -7.95 -12.28 -17.47
N TYR A 184 -7.05 -13.26 -17.35
CA TYR A 184 -5.66 -12.99 -16.98
C TYR A 184 -4.93 -12.18 -18.06
N ARG A 185 -5.10 -12.53 -19.34
CA ARG A 185 -4.37 -11.88 -20.44
C ARG A 185 -4.48 -10.35 -20.41
N ARG A 186 -5.67 -9.83 -20.11
CA ARG A 186 -5.91 -8.39 -19.97
C ARG A 186 -5.54 -7.83 -18.59
N ALA A 187 -5.63 -8.64 -17.53
CA ALA A 187 -5.32 -8.22 -16.16
C ALA A 187 -3.82 -8.28 -15.84
N ARG A 188 -3.03 -9.01 -16.64
CA ARG A 188 -1.62 -9.33 -16.42
C ARG A 188 -0.79 -8.11 -16.06
N SER A 189 -0.83 -7.05 -16.89
CA SER A 189 -0.05 -5.84 -16.63
C SER A 189 -0.33 -5.25 -15.24
N LYS A 190 -1.60 -5.12 -14.87
CA LYS A 190 -2.01 -4.59 -13.56
C LYS A 190 -1.64 -5.50 -12.39
N ILE A 191 -1.68 -6.81 -12.58
CA ILE A 191 -1.24 -7.77 -11.55
C ILE A 191 0.26 -7.66 -11.33
N ILE A 192 1.05 -7.63 -12.40
CA ILE A 192 2.51 -7.46 -12.31
C ILE A 192 2.88 -6.10 -11.72
N ASP A 193 2.22 -5.01 -12.15
CA ASP A 193 2.40 -3.68 -11.55
C ASP A 193 2.10 -3.70 -10.05
N TYR A 194 1.04 -4.38 -9.63
CA TYR A 194 0.70 -4.49 -8.22
C TYR A 194 1.74 -5.26 -7.42
N LEU A 195 2.20 -6.42 -7.91
CA LEU A 195 3.23 -7.21 -7.23
C LEU A 195 4.56 -6.45 -7.15
N HIS A 196 4.94 -5.77 -8.24
CA HIS A 196 6.12 -4.92 -8.31
C HIS A 196 6.04 -3.75 -7.32
N GLN A 197 4.93 -3.01 -7.30
CA GLN A 197 4.74 -1.92 -6.32
C GLN A 197 4.63 -2.44 -4.88
N THR A 198 4.06 -3.62 -4.68
CA THR A 198 4.05 -4.29 -3.37
C THR A 198 5.47 -4.57 -2.91
N ALA A 199 6.33 -5.08 -3.79
CA ALA A 199 7.74 -5.32 -3.49
C ALA A 199 8.53 -4.05 -3.11
N ILE A 200 8.12 -2.86 -3.62
CA ILE A 200 8.67 -1.56 -3.19
C ILE A 200 8.29 -1.24 -1.74
N VAL A 201 7.04 -1.46 -1.35
CA VAL A 201 6.53 -1.12 0.00
C VAL A 201 6.75 -2.20 1.05
N THR A 202 7.14 -3.40 0.62
CA THR A 202 7.59 -4.50 1.47
C THR A 202 8.94 -5.02 0.99
N PRO A 203 10.05 -4.26 1.13
CA PRO A 203 11.39 -4.68 0.71
C PRO A 203 11.91 -5.91 1.47
N TYR A 204 11.24 -6.25 2.58
CA TYR A 204 11.50 -7.39 3.44
C TYR A 204 10.67 -8.65 3.10
N ALA A 205 9.85 -8.61 2.05
CA ALA A 205 9.04 -9.75 1.61
C ALA A 205 9.66 -10.46 0.39
N ASP A 206 9.65 -11.78 0.41
CA ASP A 206 9.84 -12.61 -0.77
C ASP A 206 8.48 -12.87 -1.41
N ILE A 207 8.26 -12.39 -2.63
CA ILE A 207 7.02 -12.60 -3.38
C ILE A 207 7.34 -13.37 -4.65
N MET A 208 6.71 -14.52 -4.82
CA MET A 208 6.89 -15.41 -5.95
C MET A 208 5.56 -15.60 -6.66
N PHE A 209 5.53 -15.47 -7.98
CA PHE A 209 4.33 -15.66 -8.79
C PHE A 209 4.66 -16.49 -10.03
N ILE A 210 3.99 -17.63 -10.16
CA ILE A 210 3.94 -18.43 -11.39
C ILE A 210 2.61 -18.10 -12.05
N ASP A 211 2.67 -17.51 -13.24
CA ASP A 211 1.48 -17.13 -13.99
C ASP A 211 0.94 -18.28 -14.88
N PRO A 212 -0.26 -18.13 -15.46
CA PRO A 212 -0.86 -19.13 -16.33
C PRO A 212 -0.05 -19.47 -17.58
N ASP A 213 0.83 -18.56 -18.03
CA ASP A 213 1.70 -18.77 -19.17
C ASP A 213 3.00 -19.52 -18.78
N GLY A 214 3.14 -19.88 -17.50
CA GLY A 214 4.33 -20.54 -16.95
C GLY A 214 5.49 -19.58 -16.66
N LEU A 215 5.28 -18.27 -16.76
CA LEU A 215 6.31 -17.29 -16.44
C LEU A 215 6.49 -17.18 -14.93
N PHE A 216 7.76 -17.20 -14.53
CA PHE A 216 8.18 -17.10 -13.16
C PHE A 216 8.61 -15.68 -12.81
N PHE A 217 7.90 -15.05 -11.88
CA PHE A 217 8.25 -13.76 -11.31
C PHE A 217 8.72 -13.95 -9.88
N PHE A 218 9.87 -13.38 -9.54
CA PHE A 218 10.41 -13.43 -8.20
C PHE A 218 10.93 -12.07 -7.74
N PHE A 219 10.27 -11.53 -6.73
CA PHE A 219 10.64 -10.29 -6.05
C PHE A 219 11.31 -10.68 -4.73
N ALA A 220 12.62 -10.94 -4.78
CA ALA A 220 13.42 -11.35 -3.61
C ALA A 220 13.53 -10.22 -2.60
N ARG A 221 13.45 -10.46 -1.29
CA ARG A 221 13.69 -9.42 -0.28
C ARG A 221 15.15 -8.92 -0.27
N THR A 222 15.35 -7.70 0.20
CA THR A 222 16.69 -7.08 0.38
C THR A 222 17.08 -6.89 1.83
N THR A 223 16.12 -6.98 2.75
CA THR A 223 16.31 -6.76 4.18
C THR A 223 15.45 -7.72 4.99
N ASP A 224 15.93 -8.11 6.17
CA ASP A 224 15.14 -8.88 7.15
C ASP A 224 14.45 -7.96 8.16
N GLN A 225 14.69 -6.64 8.09
CA GLN A 225 14.11 -5.67 9.01
C GLN A 225 12.65 -5.40 8.65
N ILE A 226 11.75 -5.71 9.58
CA ILE A 226 10.31 -5.44 9.47
C ILE A 226 9.97 -4.26 10.38
N PRO A 227 9.07 -3.35 9.95
CA PRO A 227 8.53 -2.32 10.83
C PRO A 227 7.83 -2.90 12.07
N PRO A 228 7.76 -2.16 13.19
CA PRO A 228 7.07 -2.61 14.40
C PRO A 228 5.57 -2.79 14.10
N PRO A 229 4.90 -3.83 14.62
CA PRO A 229 3.48 -4.08 14.32
C PRO A 229 2.59 -2.93 14.84
N PRO A 230 1.50 -2.61 14.12
CA PRO A 230 0.54 -1.62 14.59
C PRO A 230 -0.13 -2.09 15.88
N LYS A 231 -0.63 -1.14 16.67
CA LYS A 231 -1.28 -1.41 17.96
C LYS A 231 -2.76 -1.06 17.88
N GLU A 232 -3.57 -1.85 18.57
CA GLU A 232 -4.97 -1.52 18.82
C GLU A 232 -5.07 -0.21 19.61
N THR A 233 -6.05 0.63 19.26
CA THR A 233 -6.27 1.90 19.92
C THR A 233 -7.74 2.22 20.18
N LYS A 234 -7.98 3.11 21.12
CA LYS A 234 -9.31 3.66 21.44
C LYS A 234 -9.74 4.67 20.39
N PHE A 235 -11.02 5.03 20.36
CA PHE A 235 -11.50 6.07 19.44
C PHE A 235 -11.09 7.47 19.90
N HIS A 236 -10.81 8.38 18.98
CA HIS A 236 -10.67 9.78 19.33
C HIS A 236 -12.06 10.46 19.32
N PRO A 237 -12.43 11.28 20.31
CA PRO A 237 -13.75 11.90 20.37
C PRO A 237 -14.15 12.70 19.12
N LYS A 238 -13.20 13.39 18.47
CA LYS A 238 -13.45 14.13 17.22
C LYS A 238 -13.65 13.25 15.97
N GLY A 239 -13.42 11.95 16.06
CA GLY A 239 -13.49 11.01 14.92
C GLY A 239 -14.64 10.02 14.98
N ILE A 240 -15.55 10.16 15.96
CA ILE A 240 -16.70 9.25 16.10
C ILE A 240 -17.93 9.80 15.40
N ASP A 241 -18.82 8.89 15.02
CA ASP A 241 -20.20 9.20 14.66
C ASP A 241 -21.16 8.81 15.79
N PHE A 242 -22.41 9.25 15.67
CA PHE A 242 -23.44 9.02 16.68
C PHE A 242 -23.77 7.53 16.88
N GLU A 243 -23.82 6.78 15.78
CA GLU A 243 -24.14 5.34 15.79
C GLU A 243 -23.05 4.53 16.50
N LEU A 244 -21.78 4.86 16.27
CA LEU A 244 -20.65 4.29 16.99
C LEU A 244 -20.74 4.58 18.49
N LEU A 245 -21.06 5.82 18.87
CA LEU A 245 -21.24 6.17 20.29
C LEU A 245 -22.37 5.34 20.92
N LYS A 246 -23.50 5.18 20.22
CA LYS A 246 -24.64 4.37 20.65
C LYS A 246 -24.25 2.91 20.86
N ARG A 247 -23.62 2.30 19.86
CA ARG A 247 -23.13 0.91 19.94
C ARG A 247 -22.15 0.71 21.08
N LEU A 248 -21.23 1.65 21.30
CA LEU A 248 -20.28 1.58 22.42
C LEU A 248 -21.01 1.67 23.76
N ALA A 249 -22.01 2.54 23.89
CA ALA A 249 -22.81 2.69 25.10
C ALA A 249 -23.61 1.41 25.44
N GLU A 250 -24.13 0.70 24.44
CA GLU A 250 -24.90 -0.55 24.62
C GLU A 250 -24.01 -1.74 24.98
N THR A 251 -22.85 -1.85 24.32
CA THR A 251 -21.94 -3.00 24.45
C THR A 251 -20.95 -2.88 25.61
N THR A 252 -20.76 -1.68 26.17
CA THR A 252 -19.77 -1.46 27.23
C THR A 252 -20.02 -2.30 28.49
N LYS A 253 -18.92 -2.66 29.17
CA LYS A 253 -18.94 -3.27 30.51
C LYS A 253 -18.92 -2.22 31.64
N THR A 254 -18.68 -0.96 31.32
CA THR A 254 -18.58 0.13 32.31
C THR A 254 -19.94 0.49 32.90
N ARG A 255 -20.02 0.61 34.22
CA ARG A 255 -21.28 0.94 34.91
C ARG A 255 -21.59 2.45 34.98
N LYS A 256 -20.57 3.30 34.87
CA LYS A 256 -20.64 4.76 35.03
C LYS A 256 -20.19 5.48 33.75
N LEU A 257 -20.80 6.62 33.42
CA LEU A 257 -20.45 7.42 32.25
C LEU A 257 -19.02 7.97 32.28
N ALA A 258 -18.53 8.43 33.43
CA ALA A 258 -17.13 8.85 33.52
C ALA A 258 -16.16 7.71 33.20
N GLY A 259 -16.45 6.50 33.70
CA GLY A 259 -15.69 5.30 33.37
C GLY A 259 -15.78 4.92 31.90
N PHE A 260 -16.97 5.03 31.31
CA PHE A 260 -17.19 4.82 29.87
C PHE A 260 -16.31 5.73 29.01
N LEU A 261 -16.30 7.03 29.31
CA LEU A 261 -15.53 8.01 28.54
C LEU A 261 -14.02 7.72 28.58
N THR A 262 -13.49 7.41 29.76
CA THR A 262 -12.05 7.06 29.92
C THR A 262 -11.69 5.68 29.32
N ALA A 263 -12.63 4.74 29.30
CA ALA A 263 -12.40 3.39 28.79
C ALA A 263 -12.37 3.34 27.25
N HIS A 264 -13.26 4.06 26.58
CA HIS A 264 -13.47 3.93 25.13
C HIS A 264 -12.82 5.03 24.29
N PHE A 265 -12.45 6.16 24.88
CA PHE A 265 -11.89 7.29 24.15
C PHE A 265 -10.42 7.57 24.51
N GLN A 266 -9.62 7.89 23.49
CA GLN A 266 -8.27 8.40 23.67
C GLN A 266 -8.31 9.83 24.19
N ARG A 267 -7.27 10.20 24.95
CA ARG A 267 -7.05 11.58 25.45
C ARG A 267 -8.20 12.12 26.31
N VAL A 268 -9.04 11.24 26.84
CA VAL A 268 -10.08 11.56 27.82
C VAL A 268 -9.66 11.01 29.18
N GLY A 269 -9.15 11.89 30.04
CA GLY A 269 -8.91 11.60 31.45
C GLY A 269 -10.11 11.96 32.32
N SER A 270 -10.04 11.70 33.63
CA SER A 270 -11.14 11.98 34.56
C SER A 270 -11.58 13.45 34.57
N LYS A 271 -10.64 14.38 34.45
CA LYS A 271 -10.94 15.83 34.39
C LYS A 271 -11.70 16.19 33.11
N THR A 272 -11.18 15.77 31.95
CA THR A 272 -11.81 15.99 30.64
C THR A 272 -13.18 15.35 30.57
N ALA A 273 -13.34 14.13 31.10
CA ALA A 273 -14.63 13.45 31.18
C ALA A 273 -15.65 14.26 32.00
N ALA A 274 -15.25 14.79 33.17
CA ALA A 274 -16.13 15.62 33.99
C ALA A 274 -16.55 16.92 33.26
N GLU A 275 -15.61 17.57 32.56
CA GLU A 275 -15.91 18.78 31.76
C GLU A 275 -16.89 18.49 30.62
N ILE A 276 -16.71 17.39 29.89
CA ILE A 276 -17.62 16.96 28.81
C ILE A 276 -19.01 16.66 29.35
N LEU A 277 -19.09 15.91 30.46
CA LEU A 277 -20.36 15.54 31.08
C LEU A 277 -21.10 16.76 31.63
N ALA A 278 -20.38 17.73 32.20
CA ALA A 278 -20.95 19.01 32.62
C ALA A 278 -21.53 19.79 31.43
N ARG A 279 -20.82 19.85 30.29
CA ARG A 279 -21.33 20.47 29.06
C ARG A 279 -22.56 19.75 28.50
N ALA A 280 -22.61 18.43 28.62
CA ALA A 280 -23.75 17.63 28.18
C ALA A 280 -24.95 17.69 29.15
N GLY A 281 -24.76 18.20 30.38
CA GLY A 281 -25.77 18.18 31.44
C GLY A 281 -26.04 16.78 31.98
N LEU A 282 -25.05 15.89 31.97
CA LEU A 282 -25.18 14.48 32.37
C LEU A 282 -24.40 14.20 33.65
N SER A 283 -25.00 13.39 34.55
CA SER A 283 -24.32 12.95 35.77
C SER A 283 -23.23 11.89 35.46
N PRO A 284 -22.03 12.00 36.06
CA PRO A 284 -20.95 11.02 35.90
C PRO A 284 -21.30 9.58 36.29
N ASP A 285 -22.26 9.41 37.20
CA ASP A 285 -22.66 8.11 37.76
C ASP A 285 -23.78 7.43 36.96
N LEU A 286 -24.36 8.11 35.96
CA LEU A 286 -25.35 7.51 35.08
C LEU A 286 -24.76 6.30 34.35
N SER A 287 -25.63 5.34 34.04
CA SER A 287 -25.25 4.16 33.28
C SER A 287 -25.27 4.47 31.78
N PRO A 288 -24.19 4.18 31.03
CA PRO A 288 -24.19 4.37 29.56
C PRO A 288 -25.32 3.65 28.85
N LYS A 289 -25.73 2.47 29.35
CA LYS A 289 -26.80 1.64 28.77
C LYS A 289 -28.22 2.18 29.00
N ARG A 290 -28.37 3.17 29.87
CA ARG A 290 -29.67 3.75 30.24
C ARG A 290 -29.89 5.14 29.64
N LEU A 291 -28.93 5.63 28.85
CA LEU A 291 -29.08 6.91 28.17
C LEU A 291 -30.21 6.82 27.13
N SER A 292 -31.09 7.81 27.15
CA SER A 292 -32.02 8.08 26.06
C SER A 292 -31.26 8.58 24.82
N ASP A 293 -31.88 8.48 23.64
CA ASP A 293 -31.28 8.98 22.40
C ASP A 293 -31.00 10.49 22.47
N GLU A 294 -31.86 11.26 23.15
CA GLU A 294 -31.66 12.70 23.39
C GLU A 294 -30.45 13.00 24.29
N GLU A 295 -30.29 12.23 25.36
CA GLU A 295 -29.11 12.35 26.23
C GLU A 295 -27.82 11.94 25.51
N LEU A 296 -27.89 10.91 24.69
CA LEU A 296 -26.79 10.45 23.87
C LEU A 296 -26.40 11.51 22.82
N GLU A 297 -27.37 12.21 22.24
CA GLU A 297 -27.12 13.27 21.27
C GLU A 297 -26.44 14.47 21.94
N ARG A 298 -26.88 14.86 23.16
CA ARG A 298 -26.21 15.89 23.96
C ARG A 298 -24.77 15.49 24.28
N LEU A 299 -24.53 14.23 24.65
CA LEU A 299 -23.19 13.71 24.88
C LEU A 299 -22.33 13.76 23.61
N PHE A 300 -22.87 13.33 22.47
CA PHE A 300 -22.19 13.34 21.18
C PHE A 300 -21.78 14.76 20.78
N ARG A 301 -22.70 15.73 20.86
CA ARG A 301 -22.41 17.14 20.58
C ARG A 301 -21.31 17.67 21.50
N ALA A 302 -21.37 17.36 22.80
CA ALA A 302 -20.34 17.76 23.75
C ALA A 302 -18.97 17.14 23.45
N LEU A 303 -18.93 15.88 23.00
CA LEU A 303 -17.70 15.19 22.61
C LEU A 303 -17.04 15.82 21.39
N VAL A 304 -17.82 16.12 20.34
CA VAL A 304 -17.29 16.61 19.06
C VAL A 304 -16.86 18.08 19.13
N THR A 305 -17.63 18.91 19.85
CA THR A 305 -17.38 20.36 19.98
C THR A 305 -16.32 20.72 21.03
N TYR A 306 -15.81 19.75 21.79
CA TYR A 306 -14.75 20.01 22.74
C TYR A 306 -13.39 20.15 22.01
N ASP A 307 -12.75 21.30 22.16
CA ASP A 307 -11.54 21.63 21.39
C ASP A 307 -10.22 21.30 22.08
N ASN A 308 -10.22 21.16 23.40
CA ASN A 308 -8.99 20.99 24.19
C ASN A 308 -8.51 19.54 24.25
N TYR A 309 -8.81 18.71 23.25
CA TYR A 309 -8.22 17.38 23.17
C TYR A 309 -6.78 17.48 22.71
N LEU A 310 -5.94 16.64 23.29
CA LEU A 310 -4.65 16.33 22.68
C LEU A 310 -4.89 15.55 21.37
N PRO A 311 -4.00 15.67 20.37
CA PRO A 311 -4.04 14.82 19.19
C PRO A 311 -4.06 13.31 19.55
N PRO A 312 -4.71 12.46 18.72
CA PRO A 312 -4.65 11.02 18.86
C PRO A 312 -3.21 10.53 18.88
N ASP A 313 -2.95 9.43 19.58
CA ASP A 313 -1.60 8.88 19.70
C ASP A 313 -1.13 8.28 18.36
N PRO A 314 -0.05 8.81 17.75
CA PRO A 314 0.49 8.27 16.51
C PRO A 314 1.33 7.00 16.70
N SER A 315 1.72 6.66 17.93
CA SER A 315 2.57 5.49 18.24
C SER A 315 1.89 4.14 17.95
N VAL A 316 0.59 4.17 17.68
CA VAL A 316 -0.24 3.02 17.33
C VAL A 316 -0.08 2.63 15.85
N LEU A 317 0.48 3.53 15.04
CA LEU A 317 0.74 3.32 13.63
C LEU A 317 2.08 2.61 13.41
N SER A 318 2.17 1.97 12.26
CA SER A 318 3.31 1.22 11.73
C SER A 318 3.70 1.82 10.37
N PRO A 319 4.37 2.99 10.34
CA PRO A 319 4.93 3.53 9.10
C PRO A 319 6.08 2.64 8.60
N LEU A 320 6.47 2.80 7.33
CA LEU A 320 7.59 2.03 6.78
C LEU A 320 8.94 2.60 7.26
N GLY A 321 9.02 3.92 7.36
CA GLY A 321 10.23 4.66 7.70
C GLY A 321 11.09 4.97 6.47
N PRO A 322 11.89 6.06 6.51
CA PRO A 322 12.67 6.50 5.35
C PRO A 322 13.68 5.48 4.81
N LYS A 323 14.30 4.67 5.70
CA LYS A 323 15.34 3.70 5.32
C LYS A 323 14.77 2.57 4.46
N LEU A 324 13.78 1.86 4.99
CA LEU A 324 13.10 0.79 4.28
C LEU A 324 12.44 1.32 3.00
N TRP A 325 11.92 2.56 3.02
CA TRP A 325 11.34 3.17 1.84
C TRP A 325 12.35 3.40 0.72
N GLU A 326 13.54 3.92 1.05
CA GLU A 326 14.63 4.06 0.09
C GLU A 326 15.16 2.71 -0.41
N GLU A 327 15.26 1.69 0.45
CA GLU A 327 15.70 0.34 0.06
C GLU A 327 14.76 -0.28 -0.96
N GLY A 328 13.44 -0.23 -0.73
CA GLY A 328 12.44 -0.76 -1.67
C GLY A 328 12.45 -0.06 -3.02
N ILE A 329 12.61 1.27 -3.03
CA ILE A 329 12.71 2.03 -4.28
C ILE A 329 14.01 1.69 -5.03
N LYS A 330 15.15 1.59 -4.33
CA LYS A 330 16.45 1.23 -4.95
C LYS A 330 16.42 -0.16 -5.57
N LYS A 331 15.82 -1.10 -4.84
CA LYS A 331 15.69 -2.49 -5.22
C LYS A 331 14.98 -2.65 -6.57
N GLU A 332 13.81 -2.05 -6.70
CA GLU A 332 12.92 -2.30 -7.84
C GLU A 332 13.16 -1.35 -9.02
N LEU A 333 13.59 -0.10 -8.77
CA LEU A 333 13.71 0.94 -9.81
C LEU A 333 15.14 1.40 -10.10
N ARG A 334 16.14 0.92 -9.35
CA ARG A 334 17.57 1.20 -9.52
C ARG A 334 17.90 2.66 -9.92
N PRO A 335 17.43 3.68 -9.17
CA PRO A 335 17.64 5.07 -9.52
C PRO A 335 19.06 5.54 -9.16
N GLU A 336 19.52 6.60 -9.82
CA GLU A 336 20.80 7.26 -9.48
C GLU A 336 20.71 8.08 -8.19
N PHE A 337 19.52 8.60 -7.90
CA PHE A 337 19.23 9.36 -6.69
C PHE A 337 17.89 8.91 -6.11
N VAL A 338 17.83 8.76 -4.79
CA VAL A 338 16.59 8.60 -4.06
C VAL A 338 16.65 9.34 -2.74
N LYS A 339 15.52 9.92 -2.34
CA LYS A 339 15.35 10.50 -1.02
C LYS A 339 13.95 10.25 -0.49
N ALA A 340 13.84 9.60 0.67
CA ALA A 340 12.59 9.47 1.42
C ALA A 340 12.54 10.39 2.64
N VAL A 341 11.33 10.83 2.98
CA VAL A 341 11.03 11.61 4.18
C VAL A 341 9.74 11.09 4.80
N GLN A 342 9.78 10.84 6.10
CA GLN A 342 8.61 10.63 6.94
C GLN A 342 8.26 11.96 7.61
N ARG A 343 7.02 12.41 7.44
CA ARG A 343 6.50 13.62 8.07
C ARG A 343 6.15 13.37 9.54
N PRO A 344 6.14 14.43 10.38
CA PRO A 344 5.55 14.31 11.70
C PRO A 344 4.07 13.91 11.58
N PRO A 345 3.52 13.20 12.58
CA PRO A 345 2.14 12.79 12.58
C PRO A 345 1.20 14.00 12.59
N THR A 346 0.11 13.88 11.83
CA THR A 346 -1.00 14.84 11.76
C THR A 346 -2.32 14.13 12.09
N VAL A 347 -3.43 14.86 12.06
CA VAL A 347 -4.76 14.35 12.37
C VAL A 347 -5.70 14.65 11.21
N VAL A 348 -6.42 13.64 10.75
CA VAL A 348 -7.46 13.78 9.73
C VAL A 348 -8.70 13.06 10.24
N GLU A 349 -9.83 13.76 10.34
CA GLU A 349 -11.12 13.19 10.80
C GLU A 349 -11.01 12.45 12.15
N GLY A 350 -10.16 12.95 13.06
CA GLY A 350 -9.93 12.32 14.37
C GLY A 350 -9.01 11.09 14.36
N HIS A 351 -8.45 10.72 13.22
CA HIS A 351 -7.49 9.62 13.11
C HIS A 351 -6.06 10.15 13.01
N PRO A 352 -5.08 9.50 13.68
CA PRO A 352 -3.68 9.84 13.48
C PRO A 352 -3.26 9.43 12.06
N VAL A 353 -2.53 10.31 11.39
CA VAL A 353 -2.04 10.09 10.02
C VAL A 353 -0.55 10.40 9.96
N ILE A 354 0.23 9.52 9.34
CA ILE A 354 1.63 9.79 8.98
C ILE A 354 1.73 9.74 7.46
N VAL A 355 2.38 10.75 6.89
CA VAL A 355 2.66 10.82 5.45
C VAL A 355 4.14 10.54 5.22
N GLU A 356 4.43 9.63 4.31
CA GLU A 356 5.78 9.34 3.84
C GLU A 356 5.84 9.66 2.36
N THR A 357 6.87 10.41 1.96
CA THR A 357 7.08 10.81 0.57
C THR A 357 8.48 10.44 0.15
N ALA A 358 8.66 10.07 -1.11
CA ALA A 358 9.99 9.95 -1.69
C ALA A 358 10.04 10.48 -3.12
N ILE A 359 11.25 10.78 -3.57
CA ILE A 359 11.56 11.13 -4.96
C ILE A 359 12.73 10.27 -5.40
N ALA A 360 12.61 9.66 -6.57
CA ALA A 360 13.69 8.94 -7.24
C ALA A 360 13.97 9.56 -8.61
N TYR A 361 15.24 9.61 -9.02
CA TYR A 361 15.67 10.24 -10.26
C TYR A 361 16.77 9.43 -10.97
N GLY A 362 16.65 9.32 -12.30
CA GLY A 362 17.62 8.65 -13.18
C GLY A 362 17.62 7.13 -13.07
N GLY A 363 18.66 6.49 -13.61
CA GLY A 363 18.78 5.03 -13.64
C GLY A 363 17.80 4.38 -14.62
N ASP A 364 17.06 3.38 -14.15
CA ASP A 364 16.03 2.73 -14.98
C ASP A 364 14.74 3.53 -15.10
N ILE A 365 14.60 4.61 -14.32
CA ILE A 365 13.47 5.53 -14.43
C ILE A 365 13.64 6.33 -15.71
N LYS A 366 12.73 6.12 -16.67
CA LYS A 366 12.72 6.81 -17.97
C LYS A 366 11.61 7.85 -18.01
N PRO A 367 11.75 8.92 -18.81
CA PRO A 367 10.63 9.82 -19.11
C PRO A 367 9.46 9.02 -19.71
N ALA A 368 8.26 9.22 -19.17
CA ALA A 368 7.08 8.45 -19.56
C ALA A 368 6.05 9.27 -20.34
N GLY A 369 6.25 10.59 -20.50
CA GLY A 369 5.23 11.50 -21.06
C GLY A 369 4.05 11.74 -20.11
N GLU A 370 4.10 11.19 -18.90
CA GLU A 370 3.14 11.40 -17.83
C GLU A 370 3.86 11.44 -16.47
N ILE A 371 3.17 11.95 -15.44
CA ILE A 371 3.71 12.00 -14.08
C ILE A 371 3.77 10.56 -13.52
N GLN A 372 4.98 10.03 -13.39
CA GLN A 372 5.23 8.74 -12.73
C GLN A 372 5.01 8.85 -11.22
N LEU A 373 3.80 8.50 -10.77
CA LEU A 373 3.37 8.63 -9.38
C LEU A 373 2.97 7.27 -8.80
N TYR A 374 3.73 6.83 -7.78
CA TYR A 374 3.47 5.62 -7.02
C TYR A 374 2.77 5.98 -5.70
N ARG A 375 1.56 5.47 -5.51
CA ARG A 375 0.68 5.82 -4.39
C ARG A 375 0.41 4.61 -3.53
N PHE A 376 0.48 4.82 -2.21
CA PHE A 376 0.31 3.77 -1.23
C PHE A 376 -0.58 4.22 -0.08
N ALA A 377 -1.43 3.33 0.40
CA ALA A 377 -2.23 3.53 1.61
C ALA A 377 -2.08 2.31 2.52
N ASN A 378 -1.60 2.51 3.75
CA ASN A 378 -1.36 1.42 4.70
C ASN A 378 -0.58 0.25 4.08
N ARG A 379 0.47 0.53 3.29
CA ARG A 379 1.28 -0.44 2.53
C ARG A 379 0.55 -1.17 1.39
N ILE A 380 -0.54 -0.60 0.88
CA ILE A 380 -1.23 -1.11 -0.32
C ILE A 380 -0.98 -0.18 -1.50
N PRO A 381 -0.49 -0.68 -2.65
CA PRO A 381 -0.42 0.08 -3.88
C PRO A 381 -1.79 0.47 -4.44
N LEU A 382 -1.95 1.73 -4.86
CA LEU A 382 -3.17 2.25 -5.48
C LEU A 382 -2.95 2.46 -7.00
N LEU A 383 -3.53 1.59 -7.83
CA LEU A 383 -3.28 1.57 -9.28
C LEU A 383 -4.31 2.29 -10.16
N TYR A 384 -5.49 2.60 -9.63
CA TYR A 384 -6.62 3.18 -10.37
C TYR A 384 -6.88 4.63 -9.95
N ASP A 385 -7.53 5.42 -10.81
CA ASP A 385 -7.97 6.80 -10.54
C ASP A 385 -6.90 7.76 -10.04
N VAL A 386 -5.69 7.69 -10.62
CA VAL A 386 -4.54 8.50 -10.23
C VAL A 386 -4.84 10.00 -10.28
N SER A 387 -5.56 10.46 -11.30
CA SER A 387 -5.83 11.90 -11.54
C SER A 387 -6.66 12.58 -10.45
N SER A 388 -7.48 11.81 -9.72
CA SER A 388 -8.37 12.32 -8.68
C SER A 388 -7.76 12.26 -7.28
N ASP A 389 -6.59 11.65 -7.14
CA ASP A 389 -5.93 11.46 -5.86
C ASP A 389 -5.30 12.75 -5.33
N VAL A 390 -5.38 12.97 -4.01
CA VAL A 390 -4.73 14.10 -3.33
C VAL A 390 -3.27 14.27 -3.71
N SER A 391 -2.52 13.17 -3.85
CA SER A 391 -1.11 13.20 -4.22
C SER A 391 -0.90 13.73 -5.63
N TYR A 392 -1.69 13.31 -6.61
CA TYR A 392 -1.60 13.80 -7.98
C TYR A 392 -1.94 15.29 -8.08
N LEU A 393 -3.00 15.72 -7.39
CA LEU A 393 -3.40 17.12 -7.33
C LEU A 393 -2.29 18.00 -6.72
N VAL A 394 -1.63 17.53 -5.66
CA VAL A 394 -0.50 18.23 -5.05
C VAL A 394 0.72 18.25 -5.99
N ALA A 395 1.00 17.14 -6.68
CA ALA A 395 2.14 17.04 -7.59
C ALA A 395 2.04 18.05 -8.73
N ARG A 396 0.84 18.20 -9.33
CA ARG A 396 0.60 19.19 -10.40
C ARG A 396 0.67 20.64 -9.92
N ARG A 397 0.25 20.91 -8.68
CA ARG A 397 0.24 22.27 -8.11
C ARG A 397 1.65 22.77 -7.72
N LEU A 398 2.57 21.85 -7.38
CA LEU A 398 3.93 22.21 -6.99
C LEU A 398 4.74 22.78 -8.16
N ASN A 399 5.45 23.89 -7.91
CA ASN A 399 6.35 24.46 -8.91
C ASN A 399 7.73 23.76 -8.89
N TRP A 400 7.89 22.75 -9.74
CA TRP A 400 9.10 21.93 -9.83
C TRP A 400 10.32 22.63 -10.43
N SER A 401 10.11 23.72 -11.19
CA SER A 401 11.20 24.52 -11.76
C SER A 401 12.14 25.10 -10.70
N VAL A 402 11.61 25.43 -9.52
CA VAL A 402 12.38 25.90 -8.35
C VAL A 402 13.38 24.86 -7.84
N TYR A 403 13.09 23.57 -8.09
CA TYR A 403 13.95 22.44 -7.74
C TYR A 403 14.85 22.00 -8.89
N GLY A 404 14.81 22.72 -10.01
CA GLY A 404 15.65 22.48 -11.17
C GLY A 404 15.09 21.47 -12.16
N LEU A 405 13.82 21.08 -12.08
CA LEU A 405 13.15 20.20 -13.04
C LEU A 405 12.32 21.02 -14.01
N LYS A 406 12.37 20.73 -15.31
CA LYS A 406 11.58 21.47 -16.31
C LYS A 406 10.12 21.02 -16.32
N SER A 407 9.92 19.71 -16.39
CA SER A 407 8.62 19.03 -16.42
C SER A 407 8.76 17.71 -15.67
N LEU A 408 7.70 17.25 -15.00
CA LEU A 408 7.69 15.91 -14.41
C LEU A 408 7.51 14.81 -15.46
N GLU A 409 6.95 15.15 -16.63
CA GLU A 409 6.57 14.21 -17.68
C GLU A 409 7.76 13.86 -18.58
N ASP A 410 8.66 14.84 -18.79
CA ASP A 410 9.81 14.76 -19.68
C ASP A 410 11.14 14.44 -18.98
N GLU A 411 11.13 14.38 -17.64
CA GLU A 411 12.33 14.09 -16.84
C GLU A 411 12.28 12.65 -16.31
N PRO A 412 13.44 12.00 -16.09
CA PRO A 412 13.53 10.66 -15.50
C PRO A 412 13.29 10.72 -13.99
N ILE A 413 12.07 11.08 -13.58
CA ILE A 413 11.68 11.26 -12.18
C ILE A 413 10.45 10.43 -11.83
N ALA A 414 10.48 9.80 -10.66
CA ALA A 414 9.34 9.14 -10.04
C ALA A 414 9.03 9.75 -8.66
N LEU A 415 7.75 9.99 -8.41
CA LEU A 415 7.23 10.49 -7.14
C LEU A 415 6.56 9.34 -6.37
N PHE A 416 6.82 9.28 -5.07
CA PHE A 416 6.23 8.28 -4.18
C PHE A 416 5.47 8.99 -3.06
N PHE A 417 4.29 8.46 -2.75
CA PHE A 417 3.44 8.92 -1.67
C PHE A 417 2.86 7.73 -0.93
N HIS A 418 3.01 7.72 0.39
CA HIS A 418 2.44 6.71 1.27
C HIS A 418 1.71 7.40 2.43
N VAL A 419 0.45 7.04 2.64
CA VAL A 419 -0.34 7.46 3.80
C VAL A 419 -0.56 6.29 4.75
N VAL A 420 -0.35 6.55 6.04
CA VAL A 420 -0.47 5.57 7.11
C VAL A 420 -1.48 6.08 8.13
N SER A 421 -2.56 5.35 8.36
CA SER A 421 -3.62 5.74 9.28
C SER A 421 -4.41 4.54 9.80
N THR A 422 -5.09 4.71 10.94
CA THR A 422 -6.13 3.78 11.39
C THR A 422 -7.36 3.82 10.48
N LYS A 423 -7.62 4.95 9.82
CA LYS A 423 -8.66 5.12 8.80
C LYS A 423 -8.15 6.05 7.71
N VAL A 424 -8.00 5.52 6.50
CA VAL A 424 -7.61 6.32 5.32
C VAL A 424 -8.88 6.92 4.69
N PRO A 425 -8.90 8.23 4.37
CA PRO A 425 -10.08 8.90 3.82
C PRO A 425 -10.24 8.59 2.33
N PHE A 426 -10.63 7.36 2.00
CA PHE A 426 -10.99 6.98 0.63
C PHE A 426 -12.32 7.62 0.21
N LYS A 427 -12.44 7.98 -1.07
CA LYS A 427 -13.69 8.51 -1.63
C LYS A 427 -14.58 7.42 -2.25
N THR A 428 -13.99 6.30 -2.68
CA THR A 428 -14.70 5.13 -3.24
C THR A 428 -14.59 3.91 -2.31
N VAL A 429 -15.57 3.01 -2.37
CA VAL A 429 -15.56 1.74 -1.63
C VAL A 429 -14.41 0.84 -2.07
N GLY A 430 -14.05 0.89 -3.35
CA GLY A 430 -12.92 0.15 -3.94
C GLY A 430 -11.53 0.63 -3.53
N LYS A 431 -11.44 1.72 -2.75
CA LYS A 431 -10.18 2.31 -2.25
C LYS A 431 -9.21 2.71 -3.36
N GLU A 432 -9.70 3.31 -4.43
CA GLU A 432 -8.86 3.60 -5.60
C GLU A 432 -8.02 4.86 -5.42
N PHE A 433 -8.59 5.86 -4.75
CA PHE A 433 -7.92 7.13 -4.49
C PHE A 433 -8.32 7.76 -3.17
N ILE A 434 -7.43 8.62 -2.68
CA ILE A 434 -7.54 9.27 -1.38
C ILE A 434 -8.11 10.68 -1.56
N ALA A 435 -9.07 11.04 -0.71
CA ALA A 435 -9.75 12.33 -0.75
C ALA A 435 -8.80 13.50 -0.47
N ASN A 436 -9.01 14.61 -1.18
CA ASN A 436 -8.25 15.85 -0.99
C ASN A 436 -8.67 16.59 0.28
N LYS A 437 -8.17 16.11 1.43
CA LYS A 437 -8.31 16.78 2.73
C LYS A 437 -7.18 17.81 2.90
N PRO A 438 -7.45 19.06 3.29
CA PRO A 438 -6.43 20.11 3.38
C PRO A 438 -5.23 19.76 4.26
N GLU A 439 -5.48 19.12 5.41
CA GLU A 439 -4.45 18.70 6.37
C GLU A 439 -3.51 17.67 5.75
N LEU A 440 -4.09 16.72 5.00
CA LEU A 440 -3.34 15.68 4.28
C LEU A 440 -2.54 16.29 3.13
N ALA A 441 -3.19 17.10 2.28
CA ALA A 441 -2.56 17.74 1.12
C ALA A 441 -1.35 18.62 1.53
N ARG A 442 -1.46 19.32 2.66
CA ARG A 442 -0.37 20.11 3.24
C ARG A 442 0.83 19.24 3.59
N GLU A 443 0.64 18.09 4.25
CA GLU A 443 1.76 17.21 4.62
C GLU A 443 2.39 16.52 3.41
N VAL A 444 1.62 16.17 2.38
CA VAL A 444 2.16 15.69 1.10
C VAL A 444 3.05 16.75 0.45
N GLU A 445 2.57 17.99 0.39
CA GLU A 445 3.31 19.11 -0.20
C GLU A 445 4.62 19.36 0.55
N LEU A 446 4.59 19.40 1.89
CA LEU A 446 5.79 19.60 2.71
C LEU A 446 6.78 18.42 2.61
N GLY A 447 6.29 17.20 2.46
CA GLY A 447 7.10 16.00 2.23
C GLY A 447 7.88 16.07 0.93
N TRP A 448 7.20 16.28 -0.20
CA TRP A 448 7.87 16.39 -1.48
C TRP A 448 8.79 17.61 -1.58
N ARG A 449 8.43 18.75 -0.98
CA ARG A 449 9.35 19.89 -0.88
C ARG A 449 10.65 19.53 -0.16
N ALA A 450 10.59 18.66 0.85
CA ALA A 450 11.79 18.20 1.56
C ALA A 450 12.67 17.34 0.64
N CYS A 451 12.09 16.33 -0.02
CA CYS A 451 12.81 15.50 -0.98
C CYS A 451 13.39 16.32 -2.15
N ALA A 452 12.62 17.28 -2.68
CA ALA A 452 12.98 18.07 -3.85
C ALA A 452 14.14 19.04 -3.58
N ARG A 453 14.32 19.51 -2.33
CA ARG A 453 15.51 20.29 -1.94
C ARG A 453 16.79 19.48 -2.08
N ASP A 454 16.78 18.23 -1.63
CA ASP A 454 17.94 17.34 -1.76
C ASP A 454 18.20 16.95 -3.22
N LEU A 455 17.14 16.70 -3.99
CA LEU A 455 17.23 16.46 -5.42
C LEU A 455 17.89 17.65 -6.14
N ARG A 456 17.50 18.89 -5.82
CA ARG A 456 18.09 20.09 -6.42
C ARG A 456 19.61 20.15 -6.21
N ILE A 457 20.08 19.78 -5.02
CA ILE A 457 21.51 19.74 -4.70
C ILE A 457 22.21 18.70 -5.58
N TYR A 458 21.62 17.51 -5.70
CA TYR A 458 22.12 16.45 -6.57
C TYR A 458 22.18 16.88 -8.06
N LEU A 459 21.08 17.42 -8.61
CA LEU A 459 21.01 17.88 -10.00
C LEU A 459 22.01 19.00 -10.27
N SER A 460 22.20 19.93 -9.32
CA SER A 460 23.19 20.99 -9.45
C SER A 460 24.61 20.44 -9.53
N ARG A 461 24.95 19.40 -8.75
CA ARG A 461 26.25 18.72 -8.81
C ARG A 461 26.42 17.98 -10.14
N LYS A 462 25.39 17.25 -10.58
CA LYS A 462 25.39 16.51 -11.87
C LYS A 462 25.60 17.45 -13.06
N ARG A 463 24.87 18.57 -13.11
CA ARG A 463 25.02 19.60 -14.17
C ARG A 463 26.38 20.27 -14.16
N ARG A 464 26.95 20.54 -12.98
CA ARG A 464 28.31 21.09 -12.84
C ARG A 464 29.36 20.11 -13.36
N ALA A 465 29.28 18.84 -12.99
CA ALA A 465 30.18 17.80 -13.50
C ALA A 465 30.08 17.65 -15.02
N ALA A 466 28.87 17.58 -15.58
CA ALA A 466 28.66 17.49 -17.02
C ALA A 466 29.18 18.71 -17.78
N SER A 467 29.03 19.92 -17.22
CA SER A 467 29.54 21.15 -17.85
C SER A 467 31.07 21.22 -17.79
N ALA A 468 31.67 20.75 -16.69
CA ALA A 468 33.11 20.64 -16.57
C ALA A 468 33.69 19.62 -17.57
N ALA A 469 33.05 18.46 -17.73
CA ALA A 469 33.46 17.45 -18.70
C ALA A 469 33.37 17.97 -20.15
N ARG A 470 32.25 18.58 -20.55
CA ARG A 470 32.11 19.21 -21.87
C ARG A 470 33.17 20.29 -22.13
N ARG A 471 33.50 21.08 -21.11
CA ARG A 471 34.54 22.11 -21.22
C ARG A 471 35.92 21.47 -21.45
N VAL A 472 36.25 20.40 -20.75
CA VAL A 472 37.50 19.66 -20.95
C VAL A 472 37.55 19.08 -22.36
N GLU A 473 36.49 18.39 -22.80
CA GLU A 473 36.38 17.81 -24.15
C GLU A 473 36.56 18.87 -25.25
N LEU A 474 35.86 20.01 -25.12
CA LEU A 474 35.97 21.11 -26.08
C LEU A 474 37.38 21.70 -26.11
N LEU A 475 38.00 21.90 -24.95
CA LEU A 475 39.38 22.38 -24.86
C LEU A 475 40.35 21.37 -25.48
N SER A 476 40.17 20.06 -25.27
CA SER A 476 40.99 19.03 -25.92
C SER A 476 40.97 19.14 -27.44
N ARG A 477 39.79 19.35 -28.04
CA ARG A 477 39.67 19.57 -29.50
C ARG A 477 40.38 20.83 -29.97
N TYR A 478 40.21 21.95 -29.24
CA TYR A 478 40.90 23.20 -29.58
C TYR A 478 42.42 23.08 -29.45
N TYR A 479 42.93 22.50 -28.36
CA TYR A 479 44.36 22.35 -28.15
C TYR A 479 44.98 21.39 -29.18
N ALA A 480 44.28 20.32 -29.57
CA ALA A 480 44.71 19.42 -30.63
C ALA A 480 44.93 20.17 -31.96
N LEU A 481 43.94 20.98 -32.38
CA LEU A 481 44.03 21.80 -33.59
C LEU A 481 45.16 22.84 -33.50
N ILE A 482 45.31 23.51 -32.35
CA ILE A 482 46.37 24.50 -32.14
C ILE A 482 47.75 23.85 -32.28
N ALA A 483 47.94 22.64 -31.74
CA ALA A 483 49.21 21.96 -31.87
C ALA A 483 49.50 21.49 -33.28
N GLU A 484 48.49 21.03 -34.04
CA GLU A 484 48.64 20.68 -35.45
C GLU A 484 49.10 21.89 -36.28
N VAL A 485 48.46 23.05 -36.10
CA VAL A 485 48.86 24.30 -36.77
C VAL A 485 50.26 24.75 -36.35
N LEU A 486 50.62 24.62 -35.06
CA LEU A 486 51.96 24.98 -34.59
C LEU A 486 53.03 24.02 -35.11
N GLU A 487 52.73 22.73 -35.21
CA GLU A 487 53.58 21.71 -35.80
C GLU A 487 53.84 22.02 -37.29
N GLU A 488 52.81 22.38 -38.06
CA GLU A 488 52.96 22.82 -39.45
C GLU A 488 53.85 24.06 -39.61
N LEU A 489 53.73 25.03 -38.68
CA LEU A 489 54.47 26.30 -38.76
C LEU A 489 55.89 26.24 -38.22
N THR A 490 56.14 25.42 -37.20
CA THR A 490 57.40 25.41 -36.43
C THR A 490 58.19 24.11 -36.54
N GLY A 491 57.58 23.04 -37.06
CA GLY A 491 58.18 21.70 -37.15
C GLY A 491 58.20 20.91 -35.85
N GLU A 492 57.76 21.50 -34.72
CA GLU A 492 57.69 20.83 -33.42
C GLU A 492 56.27 20.87 -32.86
N ARG A 493 55.78 19.70 -32.40
CA ARG A 493 54.47 19.59 -31.77
C ARG A 493 54.55 19.95 -30.28
N PRO A 494 53.82 20.96 -29.80
CA PRO A 494 53.82 21.30 -28.37
C PRO A 494 53.16 20.20 -27.52
N PRO A 495 53.63 19.96 -26.28
CA PRO A 495 53.13 18.89 -25.41
C PRO A 495 51.78 19.25 -24.76
N ILE A 496 50.69 19.03 -25.51
CA ILE A 496 49.32 19.34 -25.11
C ILE A 496 48.86 18.54 -23.87
N GLU A 497 49.34 17.31 -23.74
CA GLU A 497 48.90 16.34 -22.72
C GLU A 497 49.07 16.89 -21.30
N THR A 498 50.16 17.61 -21.05
CA THR A 498 50.47 18.23 -19.75
C THR A 498 49.46 19.33 -19.38
N VAL A 499 49.01 20.10 -20.38
CA VAL A 499 48.04 21.19 -20.21
C VAL A 499 46.65 20.60 -19.99
N LEU A 500 46.26 19.60 -20.77
CA LEU A 500 44.98 18.91 -20.62
C LEU A 500 44.88 18.19 -19.27
N ALA A 501 45.95 17.52 -18.82
CA ALA A 501 46.01 16.91 -17.50
C ALA A 501 45.82 17.93 -16.38
N ARG A 502 46.40 19.13 -16.51
CA ARG A 502 46.24 20.22 -15.52
C ARG A 502 44.80 20.77 -15.50
N VAL A 503 44.18 20.93 -16.66
CA VAL A 503 42.79 21.40 -16.80
C VAL A 503 41.81 20.35 -16.26
N ALA A 504 41.99 19.08 -16.61
CA ALA A 504 41.19 17.96 -16.14
C ALA A 504 41.29 17.76 -14.61
N ARG A 505 42.51 17.85 -14.05
CA ARG A 505 42.74 17.78 -12.59
C ARG A 505 42.05 18.91 -11.84
N LYS A 506 42.05 20.13 -12.37
CA LYS A 506 41.33 21.28 -11.78
C LYS A 506 39.80 21.11 -11.88
N ALA A 507 39.33 20.44 -12.93
CA ALA A 507 37.91 20.15 -13.16
C ALA A 507 37.40 18.89 -12.42
N LYS A 508 38.29 18.06 -11.86
CA LYS A 508 37.98 16.73 -11.31
C LYS A 508 37.27 15.81 -12.31
N VAL A 509 37.74 15.82 -13.55
CA VAL A 509 37.26 14.96 -14.64
C VAL A 509 38.44 14.10 -15.12
N GLU A 510 38.20 12.84 -15.46
CA GLU A 510 39.21 11.98 -16.10
C GLU A 510 39.51 12.47 -17.52
N VAL A 511 40.78 12.44 -17.92
CA VAL A 511 41.18 12.82 -19.28
C VAL A 511 40.75 11.69 -20.23
N PRO A 512 40.02 11.96 -21.31
CA PRO A 512 39.80 10.96 -22.34
C PRO A 512 41.14 10.69 -23.02
N VAL A 513 41.70 9.50 -22.82
CA VAL A 513 42.88 9.04 -23.56
C VAL A 513 42.37 8.45 -24.88
N GLU A 514 42.27 9.26 -25.92
CA GLU A 514 42.20 8.72 -27.29
C GLU A 514 43.63 8.38 -27.71
N VAL A 515 44.01 7.11 -27.52
CA VAL A 515 45.17 6.54 -28.19
C VAL A 515 44.78 6.36 -29.66
N ARG A 516 45.15 7.31 -30.51
CA ARG A 516 45.34 7.01 -31.93
C ARG A 516 46.71 6.35 -32.05
N GLU A 517 46.73 5.01 -32.02
CA GLU A 517 47.79 4.28 -32.70
C GLU A 517 47.59 4.52 -34.21
N SER A 518 48.17 5.62 -34.70
CA SER A 518 48.54 5.72 -36.10
C SER A 518 49.64 4.70 -36.35
N GLY A 519 49.33 3.72 -37.20
CA GLY A 519 50.28 2.69 -37.60
C GLY A 519 51.52 3.30 -38.24
N ASP A 520 52.66 2.72 -37.90
CA ASP A 520 53.82 2.68 -38.78
C ASP A 520 54.04 1.23 -39.17
N GLY A 521 53.87 0.99 -40.46
CA GLY A 521 54.44 -0.18 -41.10
C GLY A 521 55.94 0.04 -41.29
N SER A 522 56.71 -0.92 -40.81
CA SER A 522 57.87 -1.46 -41.54
C SER A 522 58.12 -2.89 -41.10
#